data_AF-A0A1B0GNZ8-F1
#
_entry.id   AF-A0A1B0GNZ8-F1
#
_cell.length_a   1.000
_cell.length_b   1.000
_cell.length_c   1.000
_cell.angle_alpha   90.00
_cell.angle_beta   90.00
_cell.angle_gamma   90.00
#
_symmetry.space_group_name_H-M   'P 1'
#
loop_
_entity.id
_entity.type
_entity.pdbx_description
1 polymer ?
#
loop_
_entity_poly.entity_id
_entity_poly.type
_entity_poly.pdbx_seq_one_letter_code
_entity_poly.pdbx_strand_id
1 'polypeptide(L)'
;MTKKDSSAPQEKGKATTITVAQINADRINLLANQYWAPHTASNHDTYNPEIIEDIYFKEIRDTRHSVRRIMMLEFSQYLENYLWPNYRRETASHAHMMSIVFMLNEKFRERVSVWKCFEDNSAEFPGFFQQCLESCLSNEKPTATFMREQTALLLFLNHCFNSMEVELCREQAKRLVSLTMWSCLQPRRREQELRAIPEWKKFWKKLQKRDKPEMKEKLEWERHFLQKLMIKFMGILDSISIDGEISEDVIRYCERFLELLIDLEALLPTRRFFNTVLDDCHLVVRCHLSNLAKREEGKLFTQ
;
A
#
# COMPACT_ATOMS: atom_id res chain seq x y z
N MET A 1 -45.66 -16.35 43.57
CA MET A 1 -44.65 -17.40 43.30
C MET A 1 -44.54 -17.58 41.78
N THR A 2 -43.88 -16.63 41.12
CA THR A 2 -42.51 -16.75 40.56
C THR A 2 -42.41 -17.72 39.38
N LYS A 3 -42.74 -17.22 38.19
CA LYS A 3 -42.22 -17.75 36.92
C LYS A 3 -40.74 -17.36 36.83
N LYS A 4 -39.87 -18.35 36.68
CA LYS A 4 -38.42 -18.23 36.58
C LYS A 4 -38.09 -17.86 35.13
N ASP A 5 -37.62 -16.64 34.90
CA ASP A 5 -36.93 -16.27 33.67
C ASP A 5 -35.58 -16.99 33.62
N SER A 6 -35.39 -17.81 32.59
CA SER A 6 -34.10 -18.42 32.26
C SER A 6 -33.49 -17.69 31.05
N SER A 7 -32.89 -16.53 31.30
CA SER A 7 -31.99 -15.89 30.34
C SER A 7 -30.59 -16.46 30.51
N ALA A 8 -30.14 -17.28 29.56
CA ALA A 8 -28.75 -17.71 29.46
C ALA A 8 -27.85 -16.49 29.14
N PRO A 9 -26.71 -16.28 29.81
CA PRO A 9 -25.80 -15.21 29.46
C PRO A 9 -25.06 -15.58 28.16
N GLN A 10 -25.20 -14.75 27.13
CA GLN A 10 -24.32 -14.75 25.96
C GLN A 10 -22.87 -14.56 26.41
N GLU A 11 -22.01 -15.54 26.08
CA GLU A 11 -20.57 -15.41 26.23
C GLU A 11 -20.05 -14.28 25.34
N LYS A 12 -19.72 -13.16 25.96
CA LYS A 12 -18.93 -12.09 25.35
C LYS A 12 -17.52 -12.61 25.09
N GLY A 13 -17.05 -12.45 23.84
CA GLY A 13 -15.76 -12.91 23.36
C GLY A 13 -14.61 -12.54 24.29
N LYS A 14 -13.98 -13.56 24.89
CA LYS A 14 -12.71 -13.43 25.60
C LYS A 14 -11.63 -13.09 24.58
N ALA A 15 -10.94 -11.98 24.79
CA ALA A 15 -9.64 -11.75 24.19
C ALA A 15 -8.74 -12.95 24.55
N THR A 16 -8.36 -13.72 23.54
CA THR A 16 -7.52 -14.92 23.68
C THR A 16 -6.09 -14.50 24.01
N THR A 17 -5.81 -14.39 25.31
CA THR A 17 -4.45 -14.24 25.83
C THR A 17 -3.69 -15.53 25.52
N ILE A 18 -2.69 -15.43 24.65
CA ILE A 18 -1.86 -16.56 24.21
C ILE A 18 -0.87 -16.87 25.33
N THR A 19 -0.76 -18.14 25.70
CA THR A 19 0.24 -18.56 26.69
C THR A 19 1.64 -18.56 26.08
N VAL A 20 2.67 -18.29 26.88
CA VAL A 20 4.08 -18.37 26.43
C VAL A 20 4.39 -19.74 25.80
N ALA A 21 3.80 -20.81 26.32
CA ALA A 21 3.96 -22.16 25.78
C ALA A 21 3.41 -22.30 24.34
N GLN A 22 2.28 -21.66 24.03
CA GLN A 22 1.72 -21.65 22.68
C GLN A 22 2.56 -20.81 21.71
N ILE A 23 3.18 -19.72 22.18
CA ILE A 23 4.11 -18.92 21.37
C ILE A 23 5.37 -19.71 21.05
N ASN A 24 5.94 -20.42 22.02
CA ASN A 24 7.16 -21.20 21.82
C ASN A 24 6.94 -22.42 20.92
N ALA A 25 5.75 -23.00 20.92
CA ALA A 25 5.38 -24.10 20.02
C ALA A 25 4.95 -23.60 18.62
N ASP A 26 4.85 -22.28 18.41
CA ASP A 26 4.38 -21.71 17.15
C ASP A 26 5.44 -21.80 16.05
N ARG A 27 5.00 -22.17 14.86
CA ARG A 27 5.84 -22.28 13.67
C ARG A 27 6.64 -21.00 13.34
N ILE A 28 6.05 -19.82 13.50
CA ILE A 28 6.76 -18.55 13.26
C ILE A 28 7.89 -18.40 14.27
N ASN A 29 7.66 -18.75 15.55
CA ASN A 29 8.69 -18.66 16.57
C ASN A 29 9.85 -19.63 16.31
N LEU A 30 9.52 -20.88 15.91
CA LEU A 30 10.53 -21.86 15.52
C LEU A 30 11.39 -21.36 14.35
N LEU A 31 10.76 -20.85 13.29
CA LEU A 31 11.47 -20.28 12.15
C LEU A 31 12.28 -19.04 12.55
N ALA A 32 11.73 -18.16 13.38
CA ALA A 32 12.44 -16.99 13.86
C ALA A 32 13.72 -17.39 14.59
N ASN A 33 13.63 -18.33 15.53
CA ASN A 33 14.80 -18.81 16.29
C ASN A 33 15.86 -19.46 15.39
N GLN A 34 15.44 -20.07 14.28
CA GLN A 34 16.34 -20.71 13.32
C GLN A 34 17.04 -19.70 12.40
N TYR A 35 16.41 -18.58 12.07
CA TYR A 35 16.85 -17.74 10.94
C TYR A 35 17.06 -16.25 11.22
N TRP A 36 16.36 -15.62 12.17
CA TRP A 36 16.40 -14.15 12.30
C TRP A 36 16.16 -13.57 13.69
N ALA A 37 15.74 -14.36 14.67
CA ALA A 37 15.45 -13.86 16.01
C ALA A 37 16.75 -13.38 16.68
N PRO A 38 16.77 -12.17 17.29
CA PRO A 38 18.01 -11.59 17.83
C PRO A 38 18.71 -12.45 18.88
N HIS A 39 17.93 -13.17 19.70
CA HIS A 39 18.45 -13.94 20.83
C HIS A 39 19.11 -15.27 20.42
N THR A 40 18.96 -15.70 19.16
CA THR A 40 19.60 -16.90 18.60
C THR A 40 20.63 -16.60 17.51
N ALA A 41 21.02 -15.33 17.35
CA ALA A 41 21.86 -14.83 16.24
C ALA A 41 23.18 -15.59 16.03
N SER A 42 23.75 -16.19 17.08
CA SER A 42 24.99 -16.96 16.97
C SER A 42 24.85 -18.28 16.20
N ASN A 43 23.63 -18.81 16.10
CA ASN A 43 23.34 -20.15 15.60
C ASN A 43 22.30 -20.14 14.47
N HIS A 44 22.14 -19.01 13.77
CA HIS A 44 21.22 -18.92 12.64
C HIS A 44 21.72 -19.76 11.47
N ASP A 45 20.77 -20.41 10.80
CA ASP A 45 21.02 -21.02 9.51
C ASP A 45 21.26 -19.96 8.44
N THR A 46 21.91 -20.36 7.35
CA THR A 46 22.12 -19.50 6.18
C THR A 46 20.79 -19.02 5.59
N TYR A 47 20.76 -17.78 5.10
CA TYR A 47 19.61 -17.19 4.42
C TYR A 47 19.02 -18.13 3.35
N ASN A 48 17.70 -18.29 3.39
CA ASN A 48 16.94 -19.08 2.43
C ASN A 48 15.68 -18.32 1.96
N PRO A 49 15.61 -17.91 0.68
CA PRO A 49 14.46 -17.16 0.15
C PRO A 49 13.16 -17.96 0.16
N GLU A 50 13.21 -19.30 0.12
CA GLU A 50 12.02 -20.16 0.16
C GLU A 50 11.23 -20.04 1.48
N ILE A 51 11.91 -19.62 2.56
CA ILE A 51 11.25 -19.34 3.84
C ILE A 51 10.31 -18.15 3.72
N ILE A 52 10.66 -17.15 2.89
CA ILE A 52 9.81 -15.99 2.64
C ILE A 52 8.58 -16.39 1.83
N GLU A 53 8.75 -17.19 0.78
CA GLU A 53 7.64 -17.73 -0.01
C GLU A 53 6.66 -18.52 0.88
N ASP A 54 7.20 -19.42 1.68
CA ASP A 54 6.42 -20.27 2.56
C ASP A 54 5.64 -19.46 3.61
N ILE A 55 6.30 -18.51 4.29
CA ILE A 55 5.65 -17.62 5.27
C ILE A 55 4.58 -16.79 4.57
N TYR A 56 4.88 -16.24 3.40
CA TYR A 56 3.93 -15.42 2.66
C TYR A 56 2.66 -16.19 2.34
N PHE A 57 2.77 -17.36 1.72
CA PHE A 57 1.61 -18.14 1.29
C PHE A 57 0.82 -18.76 2.45
N LYS A 58 1.50 -19.21 3.51
CA LYS A 58 0.85 -19.94 4.62
C LYS A 58 0.41 -19.04 5.77
N GLU A 59 1.10 -17.92 6.00
CA GLU A 59 0.92 -17.10 7.21
C GLU A 59 0.38 -15.69 6.91
N ILE A 60 0.78 -15.08 5.78
CA ILE A 60 0.43 -13.69 5.45
C ILE A 60 -0.79 -13.61 4.51
N ARG A 61 -0.77 -14.39 3.43
CA ARG A 61 -1.71 -14.28 2.29
C ARG A 61 -3.14 -14.69 2.67
N ASP A 62 -3.31 -15.71 3.53
CA ASP A 62 -4.64 -16.18 3.97
C ASP A 62 -5.33 -15.15 4.90
N THR A 63 -6.58 -14.83 4.61
CA THR A 63 -7.34 -13.78 5.32
C THR A 63 -7.82 -14.20 6.70
N ARG A 64 -8.05 -15.50 6.96
CA ARG A 64 -8.79 -15.94 8.16
C ARG A 64 -8.04 -15.73 9.48
N HIS A 65 -6.70 -15.70 9.45
CA HIS A 65 -5.87 -15.54 10.66
C HIS A 65 -4.69 -14.57 10.49
N SER A 66 -4.58 -13.89 9.35
CA SER A 66 -3.39 -13.09 9.00
C SER A 66 -3.00 -12.02 10.01
N VAL A 67 -3.93 -11.30 10.63
CA VAL A 67 -3.59 -10.18 11.53
C VAL A 67 -2.70 -10.66 12.68
N ARG A 68 -3.10 -11.75 13.35
CA ARG A 68 -2.31 -12.34 14.44
C ARG A 68 -0.96 -12.87 13.96
N ARG A 69 -0.90 -13.49 12.78
CA ARG A 69 0.35 -14.01 12.20
C ARG A 69 1.31 -12.87 11.85
N ILE A 70 0.79 -11.79 11.27
CA ILE A 70 1.53 -10.57 10.94
C ILE A 70 2.11 -9.93 12.21
N MET A 71 1.31 -9.81 13.29
CA MET A 71 1.80 -9.34 14.59
C MET A 71 2.95 -10.20 15.12
N MET A 72 2.86 -11.52 15.00
CA MET A 72 3.93 -12.42 15.45
C MET A 72 5.21 -12.27 14.62
N LEU A 73 5.09 -12.07 13.31
CA LEU A 73 6.24 -11.79 12.43
C LEU A 73 6.90 -10.47 12.80
N GLU A 74 6.12 -9.41 12.99
CA GLU A 74 6.61 -8.09 13.39
C GLU A 74 7.33 -8.15 14.74
N PHE A 75 6.72 -8.79 15.75
CA PHE A 75 7.31 -8.95 17.08
C PHE A 75 8.63 -9.74 17.05
N SER A 76 8.77 -10.67 16.10
CA SER A 76 10.00 -11.44 15.90
C SER A 76 11.10 -10.69 15.13
N GLN A 77 10.87 -9.44 14.73
CA GLN A 77 11.77 -8.61 13.91
C GLN A 77 12.04 -9.20 12.51
N TYR A 78 10.99 -9.77 11.90
CA TYR A 78 11.09 -10.40 10.58
C TYR A 78 11.53 -9.41 9.48
N LEU A 79 11.08 -8.15 9.54
CA LEU A 79 11.45 -7.13 8.58
C LEU A 79 12.93 -6.77 8.66
N GLU A 80 13.39 -6.44 9.86
CA GLU A 80 14.73 -5.92 10.13
C GLU A 80 15.80 -6.98 9.96
N ASN A 81 15.52 -8.23 10.35
CA ASN A 81 16.55 -9.25 10.44
C ASN A 81 16.51 -10.27 9.31
N TYR A 82 15.41 -10.38 8.55
CA TYR A 82 15.29 -11.38 7.48
C TYR A 82 14.87 -10.82 6.13
N LEU A 83 13.85 -9.97 6.09
CA LEU A 83 13.33 -9.46 4.82
C LEU A 83 14.25 -8.40 4.20
N TRP A 84 14.46 -7.29 4.88
CA TRP A 84 15.08 -6.11 4.28
C TRP A 84 16.58 -6.27 3.98
N PRO A 85 17.41 -6.84 4.88
CA PRO A 85 18.84 -7.05 4.59
C PRO A 85 19.08 -7.92 3.35
N ASN A 86 18.16 -8.84 3.07
CA ASN A 86 18.24 -9.80 1.97
C ASN A 86 17.43 -9.38 0.73
N TYR A 87 16.75 -8.24 0.75
CA TYR A 87 16.00 -7.75 -0.40
C TYR A 87 16.96 -7.23 -1.48
N ARG A 88 16.77 -7.68 -2.72
CA ARG A 88 17.44 -7.15 -3.92
C ARG A 88 16.41 -7.04 -5.04
N ARG A 89 16.31 -5.88 -5.68
CA ARG A 89 15.26 -5.64 -6.70
C ARG A 89 15.29 -6.68 -7.84
N GLU A 90 16.47 -7.14 -8.21
CA GLU A 90 16.68 -8.05 -9.35
C GLU A 90 16.16 -9.46 -9.09
N THR A 91 16.16 -9.90 -7.83
CA THR A 91 15.84 -11.29 -7.47
C THR A 91 14.64 -11.43 -6.54
N ALA A 92 14.18 -10.33 -5.92
CA ALA A 92 13.08 -10.37 -4.98
C ALA A 92 11.76 -10.76 -5.65
N SER A 93 11.11 -11.78 -5.08
CA SER A 93 9.82 -12.26 -5.54
C SER A 93 8.67 -11.34 -5.11
N HIS A 94 7.47 -11.62 -5.63
CA HIS A 94 6.24 -10.96 -5.18
C HIS A 94 6.00 -11.19 -3.67
N ALA A 95 6.24 -12.42 -3.19
CA ALA A 95 6.11 -12.76 -1.78
C ALA A 95 7.06 -11.95 -0.89
N HIS A 96 8.30 -11.75 -1.32
CA HIS A 96 9.28 -10.93 -0.60
C HIS A 96 8.84 -9.48 -0.51
N MET A 97 8.49 -8.88 -1.65
CA MET A 97 8.00 -7.49 -1.71
C MET A 97 6.73 -7.30 -0.87
N MET A 98 5.72 -8.17 -1.04
CA MET A 98 4.48 -8.07 -0.27
C MET A 98 4.68 -8.32 1.22
N SER A 99 5.58 -9.23 1.61
CA SER A 99 5.90 -9.45 3.03
C SER A 99 6.46 -8.18 3.66
N ILE A 100 7.35 -7.45 2.97
CA ILE A 100 7.85 -6.15 3.43
C ILE A 100 6.68 -5.17 3.57
N VAL A 101 5.83 -5.04 2.54
CA VAL A 101 4.65 -4.15 2.58
C VAL A 101 3.74 -4.43 3.79
N PHE A 102 3.44 -5.70 4.07
CA PHE A 102 2.62 -6.06 5.22
C PHE A 102 3.30 -5.74 6.56
N MET A 103 4.61 -5.98 6.70
CA MET A 103 5.34 -5.62 7.92
C MET A 103 5.38 -4.11 8.14
N LEU A 104 5.54 -3.32 7.07
CA LEU A 104 5.53 -1.85 7.17
C LEU A 104 4.17 -1.32 7.62
N ASN A 105 3.10 -1.79 7.00
CA ASN A 105 1.74 -1.39 7.38
C ASN A 105 1.43 -1.79 8.83
N GLU A 106 1.93 -2.93 9.28
CA GLU A 106 1.80 -3.36 10.67
C GLU A 106 2.55 -2.44 11.63
N LYS A 107 3.79 -2.05 11.30
CA LYS A 107 4.55 -1.08 12.11
C LYS A 107 3.85 0.27 12.21
N PHE A 108 3.23 0.75 11.13
CA PHE A 108 2.39 1.94 11.16
C PHE A 108 1.16 1.76 12.05
N ARG A 109 0.51 0.59 12.00
CA ARG A 109 -0.64 0.25 12.85
C ARG A 109 -0.30 0.28 14.33
N GLU A 110 0.87 -0.27 14.69
CA GLU A 110 1.40 -0.29 16.07
C GLU A 110 2.11 1.02 16.47
N ARG A 111 2.22 1.99 15.55
CA ARG A 111 2.83 3.32 15.76
C ARG A 111 4.29 3.24 16.25
N VAL A 112 5.04 2.28 15.73
CA VAL A 112 6.47 2.10 16.01
C VAL A 112 7.33 2.73 14.90
N SER A 113 8.65 2.80 15.12
CA SER A 113 9.58 3.34 14.14
C SER A 113 9.59 2.49 12.87
N VAL A 114 9.21 3.08 11.73
CA VAL A 114 9.15 2.38 10.43
C VAL A 114 10.43 2.56 9.63
N TRP A 115 10.82 3.81 9.36
CA TRP A 115 11.79 4.09 8.31
C TRP A 115 13.25 3.77 8.64
N LYS A 116 13.59 3.64 9.92
CA LYS A 116 14.97 3.34 10.37
C LYS A 116 15.50 2.00 9.87
N CYS A 117 14.64 1.00 9.66
CA CYS A 117 15.08 -0.31 9.18
C CYS A 117 15.67 -0.26 7.76
N PHE A 118 15.42 0.82 7.01
CA PHE A 118 15.92 1.02 5.66
C PHE A 118 17.26 1.75 5.59
N GLU A 119 17.84 2.17 6.73
CA GLU A 119 19.16 2.81 6.74
C GLU A 119 20.22 1.82 6.24
N ASP A 120 20.18 0.59 6.74
CA ASP A 120 20.91 -0.53 6.18
C ASP A 120 20.32 -0.91 4.82
N ASN A 121 21.15 -1.13 3.80
CA ASN A 121 20.70 -1.48 2.45
C ASN A 121 19.78 -0.44 1.76
N SER A 122 19.87 0.85 2.15
CA SER A 122 19.07 1.96 1.60
C SER A 122 19.07 2.10 0.07
N ALA A 123 20.15 1.67 -0.59
CA ALA A 123 20.30 1.69 -2.05
C ALA A 123 19.24 0.86 -2.80
N GLU A 124 18.64 -0.14 -2.15
CA GLU A 124 17.60 -1.00 -2.73
C GLU A 124 16.19 -0.37 -2.66
N PHE A 125 15.99 0.65 -1.82
CA PHE A 125 14.67 1.25 -1.60
C PHE A 125 14.04 1.84 -2.88
N PRO A 126 14.77 2.56 -3.76
CA PRO A 126 14.21 3.00 -5.03
C PRO A 126 13.70 1.84 -5.90
N GLY A 127 14.40 0.71 -5.88
CA GLY A 127 14.01 -0.52 -6.58
C GLY A 127 12.75 -1.13 -5.97
N PHE A 128 12.72 -1.29 -4.64
CA PHE A 128 11.56 -1.76 -3.88
C PHE A 128 10.31 -0.90 -4.13
N PHE A 129 10.46 0.43 -4.02
CA PHE A 129 9.37 1.36 -4.25
C PHE A 129 8.83 1.23 -5.68
N GLN A 130 9.72 1.14 -6.69
CA GLN A 130 9.33 0.92 -8.08
C GLN A 130 8.56 -0.40 -8.27
N GLN A 131 9.00 -1.51 -7.63
CA GLN A 131 8.27 -2.79 -7.65
C GLN A 131 6.87 -2.66 -7.05
N CYS A 132 6.72 -1.90 -5.97
CA CYS A 132 5.42 -1.64 -5.35
C CYS A 132 4.50 -0.85 -6.30
N LEU A 133 5.01 0.21 -6.96
CA LEU A 133 4.24 0.99 -7.94
C LEU A 133 3.78 0.11 -9.12
N GLU A 134 4.65 -0.75 -9.64
CA GLU A 134 4.28 -1.70 -10.70
C GLU A 134 3.18 -2.65 -10.23
N SER A 135 3.29 -3.15 -9.00
CA SER A 135 2.29 -4.04 -8.38
C SER A 135 0.95 -3.34 -8.15
N CYS A 136 0.94 -2.05 -7.79
CA CYS A 136 -0.28 -1.22 -7.72
C CYS A 136 -1.01 -1.16 -9.06
N LEU A 137 -0.32 -1.31 -10.19
CA LEU A 137 -0.88 -1.27 -11.54
C LEU A 137 -1.08 -2.66 -12.17
N SER A 138 -0.89 -3.75 -11.42
CA SER A 138 -1.21 -5.11 -11.91
C SER A 138 -2.68 -5.21 -12.31
N ASN A 139 -2.95 -5.86 -13.45
CA ASN A 139 -4.28 -6.05 -14.04
C ASN A 139 -4.83 -7.47 -13.83
N GLU A 140 -4.48 -8.12 -12.73
CA GLU A 140 -5.02 -9.43 -12.37
C GLU A 140 -6.50 -9.37 -12.01
N LYS A 141 -7.16 -10.53 -12.06
CA LYS A 141 -8.57 -10.64 -11.69
C LYS A 141 -8.76 -10.29 -10.20
N PRO A 142 -9.80 -9.51 -9.86
CA PRO A 142 -10.07 -9.08 -8.49
C PRO A 142 -10.57 -10.25 -7.63
N THR A 143 -9.63 -11.04 -7.12
CA THR A 143 -9.89 -12.02 -6.06
C THR A 143 -9.76 -11.33 -4.71
N ALA A 144 -10.38 -11.89 -3.65
CA ALA A 144 -10.26 -11.37 -2.29
C ALA A 144 -8.79 -11.15 -1.88
N THR A 145 -7.94 -12.15 -2.14
CA THR A 145 -6.50 -12.10 -1.86
C THR A 145 -5.80 -10.99 -2.64
N PHE A 146 -6.05 -10.90 -3.95
CA PHE A 146 -5.46 -9.86 -4.78
C PHE A 146 -5.89 -8.46 -4.28
N MET A 147 -7.17 -8.26 -3.98
CA MET A 147 -7.68 -6.97 -3.49
C MET A 147 -7.09 -6.58 -2.12
N ARG A 148 -6.84 -7.56 -1.26
CA ARG A 148 -6.13 -7.34 0.01
C ARG A 148 -4.67 -6.91 -0.22
N GLU A 149 -3.96 -7.54 -1.15
CA GLU A 149 -2.59 -7.13 -1.53
C GLU A 149 -2.60 -5.71 -2.11
N GLN A 150 -3.53 -5.41 -3.01
CA GLN A 150 -3.71 -4.07 -3.59
C GLN A 150 -4.01 -3.01 -2.52
N THR A 151 -4.84 -3.34 -1.53
CA THR A 151 -5.14 -2.46 -0.39
C THR A 151 -3.89 -2.22 0.46
N ALA A 152 -3.10 -3.27 0.74
CA ALA A 152 -1.85 -3.13 1.48
C ALA A 152 -0.83 -2.24 0.75
N LEU A 153 -0.76 -2.36 -0.58
CA LEU A 153 0.07 -1.49 -1.41
C LEU A 153 -0.39 -0.02 -1.38
N LEU A 154 -1.71 0.24 -1.40
CA LEU A 154 -2.25 1.60 -1.26
C LEU A 154 -1.89 2.21 0.10
N LEU A 155 -2.02 1.44 1.18
CA LEU A 155 -1.63 1.90 2.53
C LEU A 155 -0.15 2.25 2.58
N PHE A 156 0.72 1.37 2.07
CA PHE A 156 2.16 1.64 1.99
C PHE A 156 2.45 2.92 1.18
N LEU A 157 1.83 3.08 0.01
CA LEU A 157 1.99 4.26 -0.82
C LEU A 157 1.54 5.52 -0.07
N ASN A 158 0.41 5.45 0.64
CA ASN A 158 -0.09 6.55 1.45
C ASN A 158 0.88 6.91 2.58
N HIS A 159 1.43 5.91 3.26
CA HIS A 159 2.46 6.11 4.27
C HIS A 159 3.70 6.81 3.70
N CYS A 160 4.16 6.47 2.48
CA CYS A 160 5.27 7.19 1.84
C CYS A 160 4.94 8.66 1.53
N PHE A 161 3.74 8.98 1.09
CA PHE A 161 3.32 10.38 0.86
C PHE A 161 3.18 11.16 2.17
N ASN A 162 2.69 10.52 3.23
CA ASN A 162 2.57 11.11 4.56
C ASN A 162 3.90 11.17 5.34
N SER A 163 5.00 10.65 4.78
CA SER A 163 6.34 10.68 5.37
C SER A 163 7.37 11.41 4.50
N MET A 164 6.95 12.42 3.73
CA MET A 164 7.84 13.20 2.85
C MET A 164 8.89 14.07 3.59
N GLU A 165 8.83 14.16 4.92
CA GLU A 165 9.90 14.69 5.76
C GLU A 165 11.11 13.73 5.84
N VAL A 166 10.89 12.43 5.65
CA VAL A 166 11.95 11.43 5.55
C VAL A 166 12.54 11.45 4.14
N GLU A 167 13.87 11.60 4.05
CA GLU A 167 14.57 11.74 2.76
C GLU A 167 14.30 10.58 1.81
N LEU A 168 14.39 9.35 2.33
CA LEU A 168 14.09 8.11 1.61
C LEU A 168 12.73 8.15 0.90
N CYS A 169 11.67 8.57 1.62
CA CYS A 169 10.32 8.67 1.06
C CYS A 169 10.20 9.86 0.11
N ARG A 170 10.77 11.02 0.48
CA ARG A 170 10.70 12.25 -0.29
C ARG A 170 11.27 12.08 -1.69
N GLU A 171 12.41 11.41 -1.83
CA GLU A 171 13.06 11.21 -3.13
C GLU A 171 12.18 10.39 -4.08
N GLN A 172 11.46 9.39 -3.54
CA GLN A 172 10.61 8.52 -4.34
C GLN A 172 9.21 9.08 -4.60
N ALA A 173 8.60 9.74 -3.61
CA ALA A 173 7.24 10.28 -3.70
C ALA A 173 7.18 11.58 -4.51
N LYS A 174 8.15 12.49 -4.33
CA LYS A 174 8.15 13.82 -4.98
C LYS A 174 8.08 13.75 -6.50
N ARG A 175 8.71 12.75 -7.12
CA ARG A 175 8.67 12.57 -8.58
C ARG A 175 7.26 12.27 -9.11
N LEU A 176 6.39 11.64 -8.31
CA LEU A 176 5.02 11.29 -8.69
C LEU A 176 4.04 12.46 -8.61
N VAL A 177 4.34 13.49 -7.83
CA VAL A 177 3.47 14.67 -7.58
C VAL A 177 4.10 16.00 -8.01
N SER A 178 5.15 15.95 -8.84
CA SER A 178 5.80 17.15 -9.36
C SER A 178 5.10 17.69 -10.61
N LEU A 179 5.45 18.92 -11.03
CA LEU A 179 4.89 19.56 -12.22
C LEU A 179 4.92 18.65 -13.46
N THR A 180 5.91 17.75 -13.60
CA THR A 180 5.99 16.84 -14.75
C THR A 180 4.83 15.86 -14.85
N MET A 181 4.08 15.62 -13.76
CA MET A 181 2.89 14.77 -13.78
C MET A 181 1.82 15.29 -14.74
N TRP A 182 1.79 16.61 -15.03
CA TRP A 182 0.90 17.20 -16.03
C TRP A 182 1.13 16.68 -17.46
N SER A 183 2.14 15.84 -17.70
CA SER A 183 2.26 15.07 -18.95
C SER A 183 1.00 14.25 -19.22
N CYS A 184 0.31 13.80 -18.16
CA CYS A 184 -0.88 12.97 -18.26
C CYS A 184 -2.18 13.73 -18.55
N LEU A 185 -2.20 15.06 -18.36
CA LEU A 185 -3.35 15.89 -18.66
C LEU A 185 -3.63 15.93 -20.16
N GLN A 186 -4.90 16.16 -20.51
CA GLN A 186 -5.25 16.50 -21.88
C GLN A 186 -4.44 17.71 -22.39
N PRO A 187 -3.93 17.71 -23.64
CA PRO A 187 -3.04 18.77 -24.12
C PRO A 187 -3.63 20.19 -24.00
N ARG A 188 -4.95 20.32 -24.21
CA ARG A 188 -5.67 21.60 -24.06
C ARG A 188 -5.75 22.05 -22.61
N ARG A 189 -6.09 21.14 -21.69
CA ARG A 189 -6.12 21.41 -20.25
C ARG A 189 -4.74 21.82 -19.75
N ARG A 190 -3.69 21.07 -20.08
CA ARG A 190 -2.31 21.42 -19.73
C ARG A 190 -1.90 22.81 -20.21
N GLU A 191 -2.19 23.14 -21.47
CA GLU A 191 -1.82 24.45 -22.01
C GLU A 191 -2.61 25.60 -21.36
N GLN A 192 -3.87 25.38 -20.98
CA GLN A 192 -4.66 26.34 -20.20
C GLN A 192 -4.00 26.63 -18.84
N GLU A 193 -3.64 25.58 -18.10
CA GLU A 193 -2.99 25.70 -16.78
C GLU A 193 -1.62 26.37 -16.87
N LEU A 194 -0.80 26.01 -17.86
CA LEU A 194 0.51 26.62 -18.09
C LEU A 194 0.41 28.09 -18.55
N ARG A 195 -0.69 28.49 -19.23
CA ARG A 195 -0.92 29.88 -19.59
C ARG A 195 -1.32 30.74 -18.40
N ALA A 196 -2.09 30.18 -17.47
CA ALA A 196 -2.49 30.87 -16.25
C ALA A 196 -1.28 31.31 -15.41
N ILE A 197 -0.19 30.51 -15.42
CA ILE A 197 1.04 30.79 -14.67
C ILE A 197 2.27 30.72 -15.60
N PRO A 198 2.68 31.84 -16.22
CA PRO A 198 3.77 31.88 -17.20
C PRO A 198 5.11 31.35 -16.70
N GLU A 199 5.39 31.45 -15.40
CA GLU A 199 6.58 30.87 -14.78
C GLU A 199 6.61 29.35 -14.91
N TRP A 200 5.47 28.68 -14.67
CA TRP A 200 5.36 27.23 -14.80
C TRP A 200 5.54 26.80 -16.24
N LYS A 201 5.07 27.58 -17.22
CA LYS A 201 5.37 27.32 -18.64
C LYS A 201 6.87 27.35 -18.95
N LYS A 202 7.62 28.28 -18.35
CA LYS A 202 9.09 28.32 -18.48
C LYS A 202 9.73 27.09 -17.82
N PHE A 203 9.32 26.74 -16.60
CA PHE A 203 9.83 25.55 -15.90
C PHE A 203 9.49 24.25 -16.62
N TRP A 204 8.26 24.08 -17.09
CA TRP A 204 7.81 22.95 -17.89
C TRP A 204 8.71 22.72 -19.12
N LYS A 205 8.97 23.77 -19.90
CA LYS A 205 9.88 23.69 -21.05
C LYS A 205 11.30 23.29 -20.65
N LYS A 206 11.80 23.74 -19.50
CA LYS A 206 13.12 23.34 -18.99
C LYS A 206 13.14 21.86 -18.56
N LEU A 207 12.09 21.39 -17.89
CA LEU A 207 11.96 20.00 -17.46
C LEU A 207 11.94 19.06 -18.68
N GLN A 208 11.14 19.38 -19.70
CA GLN A 208 11.10 18.61 -20.95
C GLN A 208 12.47 18.53 -21.66
N LYS A 209 13.28 19.60 -21.60
CA LYS A 209 14.62 19.61 -22.19
C LYS A 209 15.65 18.80 -21.40
N ARG A 210 15.41 18.59 -20.09
CA ARG A 210 16.31 17.83 -19.22
C ARG A 210 16.10 16.32 -19.36
N ASP A 211 14.96 15.90 -19.89
CA ASP A 211 14.64 14.50 -20.11
C ASP A 211 15.61 13.90 -21.12
N LYS A 212 16.44 12.98 -20.65
CA LYS A 212 17.32 12.21 -21.51
C LYS A 212 16.49 11.22 -22.34
N PRO A 213 16.79 11.04 -23.65
CA PRO A 213 16.03 10.13 -24.51
C PRO A 213 15.94 8.70 -23.94
N GLU A 214 17.00 8.21 -23.31
CA GLU A 214 17.08 6.85 -22.76
C GLU A 214 16.17 6.64 -21.55
N MET A 215 15.82 7.72 -20.84
CA MET A 215 14.97 7.68 -19.64
C MET A 215 13.51 8.03 -19.94
N LYS A 216 13.18 8.36 -21.20
CA LYS A 216 11.90 8.92 -21.58
C LYS A 216 10.73 8.00 -21.21
N GLU A 217 10.83 6.71 -21.48
CA GLU A 217 9.76 5.76 -21.19
C GLU A 217 9.51 5.62 -19.68
N LYS A 218 10.59 5.47 -18.89
CA LYS A 218 10.51 5.42 -17.43
C LYS A 218 9.88 6.68 -16.85
N LEU A 219 10.34 7.86 -17.30
CA LEU A 219 9.81 9.15 -16.84
C LEU A 219 8.33 9.31 -17.21
N GLU A 220 7.94 8.95 -18.43
CA GLU A 220 6.54 8.99 -18.84
C GLU A 220 5.67 8.03 -18.03
N TRP A 221 6.17 6.82 -17.73
CA TRP A 221 5.48 5.89 -16.86
C TRP A 221 5.24 6.47 -15.46
N GLU A 222 6.29 7.03 -14.83
CA GLU A 222 6.21 7.64 -13.50
C GLU A 222 5.24 8.83 -13.46
N ARG A 223 5.28 9.70 -14.48
CA ARG A 223 4.40 10.87 -14.60
C ARG A 223 2.92 10.50 -14.73
N HIS A 224 2.64 9.34 -15.30
CA HIS A 224 1.29 8.83 -15.48
C HIS A 224 0.84 7.88 -14.38
N PHE A 225 1.71 7.54 -13.42
CA PHE A 225 1.42 6.52 -12.40
C PHE A 225 0.12 6.81 -11.64
N LEU A 226 -0.02 8.00 -11.04
CA LEU A 226 -1.21 8.35 -10.27
C LEU A 226 -2.48 8.43 -11.14
N GLN A 227 -2.37 8.89 -12.39
CA GLN A 227 -3.49 8.87 -13.33
C GLN A 227 -3.92 7.43 -13.66
N LYS A 228 -2.97 6.55 -14.00
CA LYS A 228 -3.23 5.14 -14.27
C LYS A 228 -3.84 4.44 -13.06
N LEU A 229 -3.37 4.77 -11.86
CA LEU A 229 -3.87 4.25 -10.61
C LEU A 229 -5.33 4.70 -10.38
N MET A 230 -5.66 5.97 -10.64
CA MET A 230 -7.04 6.47 -10.63
C MET A 230 -7.92 5.77 -11.66
N ILE A 231 -7.43 5.56 -12.89
CA ILE A 231 -8.17 4.83 -13.94
C ILE A 231 -8.44 3.38 -13.52
N LYS A 232 -7.47 2.70 -12.91
CA LYS A 232 -7.64 1.35 -12.38
C LYS A 232 -8.70 1.30 -11.28
N PHE A 233 -8.62 2.19 -10.29
CA PHE A 233 -9.63 2.30 -9.23
C PHE A 233 -11.02 2.51 -9.81
N MET A 234 -11.12 3.42 -10.77
CA MET A 234 -12.35 3.71 -11.50
C MET A 234 -12.92 2.47 -12.21
N GLY A 235 -12.08 1.65 -12.84
CA GLY A 235 -12.50 0.37 -13.44
C GLY A 235 -12.99 -0.65 -12.40
N ILE A 236 -12.37 -0.71 -11.22
CA ILE A 236 -12.81 -1.55 -10.10
C ILE A 236 -14.16 -1.05 -9.57
N LEU A 237 -14.30 0.25 -9.35
CA LEU A 237 -15.53 0.88 -8.88
C LEU A 237 -16.71 0.62 -9.85
N ASP A 238 -16.47 0.73 -11.16
CA ASP A 238 -17.50 0.48 -12.18
C ASP A 238 -17.89 -1.00 -12.29
N SER A 239 -17.01 -1.92 -11.86
CA SER A 239 -17.30 -3.37 -11.86
C SER A 239 -18.30 -3.79 -10.78
N ILE A 240 -18.55 -2.91 -9.79
CA ILE A 240 -19.49 -3.16 -8.71
C ILE A 240 -20.92 -3.08 -9.25
N SER A 241 -21.66 -4.18 -9.11
CA SER A 241 -23.09 -4.23 -9.44
C SER A 241 -23.95 -3.55 -8.36
N ILE A 242 -25.11 -3.04 -8.76
CA ILE A 242 -26.05 -2.39 -7.82
C ILE A 242 -26.70 -3.40 -6.86
N ASP A 243 -27.10 -4.59 -7.35
CA ASP A 243 -27.87 -5.57 -6.57
C ASP A 243 -27.15 -6.92 -6.35
N GLY A 244 -25.92 -7.09 -6.83
CA GLY A 244 -25.17 -8.35 -6.71
C GLY A 244 -24.31 -8.44 -5.45
N GLU A 245 -23.68 -9.60 -5.26
CA GLU A 245 -22.68 -9.78 -4.20
C GLU A 245 -21.47 -8.88 -4.44
N ILE A 246 -20.97 -8.29 -3.35
CA ILE A 246 -19.78 -7.46 -3.35
C ILE A 246 -18.79 -7.99 -2.32
N SER A 247 -17.53 -8.08 -2.71
CA SER A 247 -16.46 -8.49 -1.80
C SER A 247 -16.11 -7.34 -0.84
N GLU A 248 -16.01 -7.66 0.46
CA GLU A 248 -15.52 -6.73 1.48
C GLU A 248 -14.11 -6.18 1.17
N ASP A 249 -13.24 -6.98 0.53
CA ASP A 249 -11.91 -6.55 0.13
C ASP A 249 -11.96 -5.48 -0.98
N VAL A 250 -12.97 -5.55 -1.87
CA VAL A 250 -13.18 -4.52 -2.90
C VAL A 250 -13.67 -3.22 -2.25
N ILE A 251 -14.62 -3.29 -1.32
CA ILE A 251 -15.12 -2.11 -0.58
C ILE A 251 -13.95 -1.45 0.15
N ARG A 252 -13.17 -2.24 0.90
CA ARG A 252 -12.01 -1.75 1.64
C ARG A 252 -10.96 -1.12 0.73
N TYR A 253 -10.70 -1.71 -0.44
CA TYR A 253 -9.82 -1.10 -1.42
C TYR A 253 -10.33 0.28 -1.87
N CYS A 254 -11.62 0.41 -2.16
CA CYS A 254 -12.23 1.67 -2.57
C CYS A 254 -12.14 2.74 -1.46
N GLU A 255 -12.40 2.37 -0.21
CA GLU A 255 -12.26 3.26 0.96
C GLU A 255 -10.81 3.74 1.13
N ARG A 256 -9.84 2.82 1.11
CA ARG A 256 -8.41 3.16 1.23
C ARG A 256 -7.88 3.93 0.03
N PHE A 257 -8.49 3.76 -1.14
CA PHE A 257 -8.18 4.59 -2.30
C PHE A 257 -8.59 6.04 -2.07
N LEU A 258 -9.81 6.28 -1.57
CA LEU A 258 -10.26 7.64 -1.25
C LEU A 258 -9.42 8.26 -0.13
N GLU A 259 -9.03 7.51 0.89
CA GLU A 259 -8.11 7.98 1.93
C GLU A 259 -6.78 8.48 1.33
N LEU A 260 -6.18 7.71 0.41
CA LEU A 260 -4.97 8.15 -0.31
C LEU A 260 -5.20 9.47 -1.06
N LEU A 261 -6.34 9.63 -1.75
CA LEU A 261 -6.65 10.87 -2.47
C LEU A 261 -6.83 12.05 -1.52
N ILE A 262 -7.51 11.83 -0.39
CA ILE A 262 -7.75 12.84 0.65
C ILE A 262 -6.40 13.33 1.20
N ASP A 263 -5.51 12.41 1.57
CA ASP A 263 -4.19 12.75 2.12
C ASP A 263 -3.32 13.50 1.10
N LEU A 264 -3.34 13.05 -0.17
CA LEU A 264 -2.67 13.76 -1.27
C LEU A 264 -3.21 15.18 -1.45
N GLU A 265 -4.51 15.40 -1.31
CA GLU A 265 -5.16 16.72 -1.44
C GLU A 265 -5.04 17.58 -0.18
N ALA A 266 -4.79 16.98 0.99
CA ALA A 266 -4.66 17.68 2.27
C ALA A 266 -3.31 18.38 2.44
N LEU A 267 -2.25 17.86 1.81
CA LEU A 267 -0.89 18.39 1.94
C LEU A 267 -0.49 19.23 0.72
N LEU A 268 -0.02 20.47 0.93
CA LEU A 268 0.35 21.37 -0.16
C LEU A 268 1.41 20.79 -1.14
N PRO A 269 2.48 20.10 -0.69
CA PRO A 269 3.51 19.56 -1.59
C PRO A 269 2.99 18.52 -2.57
N THR A 270 1.96 17.75 -2.20
CA THR A 270 1.31 16.73 -3.03
C THR A 270 0.17 17.33 -3.84
N ARG A 271 -0.70 18.14 -3.20
CA ARG A 271 -1.88 18.76 -3.81
C ARG A 271 -1.57 19.64 -5.02
N ARG A 272 -0.48 20.42 -4.94
CA ARG A 272 -0.20 21.55 -5.85
C ARG A 272 -0.37 21.24 -7.34
N PHE A 273 0.09 20.08 -7.80
CA PHE A 273 -0.05 19.64 -9.18
C PHE A 273 -1.03 18.48 -9.34
N PHE A 274 -1.23 17.69 -8.27
CA PHE A 274 -2.13 16.56 -8.25
C PHE A 274 -3.60 16.98 -8.40
N ASN A 275 -4.02 18.07 -7.75
CA ASN A 275 -5.40 18.55 -7.76
C ASN A 275 -5.95 18.72 -9.19
N THR A 276 -5.15 19.30 -10.10
CA THR A 276 -5.53 19.47 -11.50
C THR A 276 -5.73 18.13 -12.22
N VAL A 277 -4.92 17.12 -11.91
CA VAL A 277 -5.01 15.79 -12.51
C VAL A 277 -6.22 15.03 -11.97
N LEU A 278 -6.50 15.16 -10.67
CA LEU A 278 -7.69 14.60 -10.03
C LEU A 278 -8.98 15.16 -10.66
N ASP A 279 -9.03 16.48 -10.90
CA ASP A 279 -10.14 17.15 -11.57
C ASP A 279 -10.33 16.69 -13.02
N ASP A 280 -9.24 16.57 -13.80
CA ASP A 280 -9.24 16.10 -15.19
C ASP A 280 -9.72 14.64 -15.32
N CYS A 281 -9.58 13.82 -14.27
CA CYS A 281 -10.09 12.45 -14.23
C CYS A 281 -11.60 12.36 -13.90
N HIS A 282 -12.23 13.46 -13.48
CA HIS A 282 -13.63 13.51 -13.03
C HIS A 282 -13.96 12.48 -11.93
N LEU A 283 -12.96 12.12 -11.13
CA LEU A 283 -13.04 11.00 -10.19
C LEU A 283 -14.12 11.23 -9.13
N VAL A 284 -14.21 12.44 -8.58
CA VAL A 284 -15.18 12.78 -7.53
C VAL A 284 -16.61 12.59 -8.03
N VAL A 285 -16.93 13.11 -9.22
CA VAL A 285 -18.25 12.97 -9.84
C VAL A 285 -18.58 11.49 -10.07
N ARG A 286 -17.61 10.73 -10.56
CA ARG A 286 -17.78 9.30 -10.77
C ARG A 286 -18.01 8.51 -9.48
N CYS A 287 -17.34 8.88 -8.39
CA CYS A 287 -17.56 8.26 -7.08
C CYS A 287 -19.00 8.47 -6.61
N HIS A 288 -19.52 9.70 -6.72
CA HIS A 288 -20.91 10.02 -6.34
C HIS A 288 -21.95 9.28 -7.19
N LEU A 289 -21.67 9.04 -8.47
CA LEU A 289 -22.58 8.34 -9.38
C LEU A 289 -22.46 6.81 -9.34
N SER A 290 -21.42 6.29 -8.67
CA SER A 290 -21.11 4.86 -8.61
C SER A 290 -22.20 4.04 -7.94
N ASN A 291 -22.22 2.74 -8.24
CA ASN A 291 -23.14 1.82 -7.57
C ASN A 291 -22.79 1.64 -6.10
N LEU A 292 -21.50 1.67 -5.74
CA LEU A 292 -21.06 1.58 -4.34
C LEU A 292 -21.67 2.71 -3.49
N ALA A 293 -21.72 3.94 -4.01
CA ALA A 293 -22.31 5.08 -3.29
C ALA A 293 -23.83 4.97 -3.06
N LYS A 294 -24.53 4.09 -3.79
CA LYS A 294 -25.97 3.86 -3.67
C LYS A 294 -26.30 2.67 -2.75
N ARG A 295 -25.28 1.98 -2.26
CA ARG A 295 -25.39 0.75 -1.48
C ARG A 295 -25.12 1.02 0.00
N GLU A 296 -25.77 0.26 0.87
CA GLU A 296 -25.57 0.35 2.32
C GLU A 296 -24.13 -0.01 2.71
N GLU A 297 -23.51 -0.97 2.01
CA GLU A 297 -22.12 -1.35 2.24
C GLU A 297 -21.13 -0.23 1.91
N GLY A 298 -21.51 0.72 1.05
CA GLY A 298 -20.69 1.87 0.66
C GLY A 298 -20.76 3.06 1.60
N LYS A 299 -21.37 2.92 2.79
CA LYS A 299 -21.58 4.06 3.71
C LYS A 299 -20.29 4.78 4.08
N LEU A 300 -19.22 4.06 4.43
CA LEU A 300 -17.93 4.68 4.74
C LEU A 300 -17.29 5.32 3.50
N PHE A 301 -17.43 4.70 2.33
CA PHE A 301 -16.98 5.26 1.06
C PHE A 301 -17.65 6.62 0.73
N THR A 302 -18.90 6.83 1.18
CA THR A 302 -19.63 8.10 0.96
C THR A 302 -19.36 9.19 2.00
N GLN A 303 -18.75 8.87 3.13
CA GLN A 303 -18.46 9.83 4.23
C GLN A 303 -17.25 10.71 3.91
#